data_AF-A0A5E4LV13-F1
#
_entry.id   AF-A0A5E4LV13-F1
#
_cell.length_a   1.000
_cell.length_b   1.000
_cell.length_c   1.000
_cell.angle_alpha   90.00
_cell.angle_beta   90.00
_cell.angle_gamma   90.00
#
_symmetry.space_group_name_H-M   'P 1'
#
loop_
_entity.id
_entity.type
_entity.pdbx_description
1 polymer ?
#
loop_
_entity_poly.entity_id
_entity_poly.type
_entity_poly.pdbx_seq_one_letter_code
_entity_poly.pdbx_strand_id
1 'polypeptide(L)' 'MIGIQIFVFIFIMWVMIIAGGGILVSIIAPVSIHGFGKYDEFFDSGIKAVIAILLVVAWIFFMLKIKNWIFQKQIKH' A
#
# COMPACT_ATOMS: atom_id res chain seq x y z
N MET A 1 -27.09 -8.14 7.40
CA MET A 1 -26.08 -9.19 7.60
C MET A 1 -24.72 -8.56 7.92
N ILE A 2 -24.50 -8.19 9.18
CA ILE A 2 -23.28 -7.49 9.64
C ILE A 2 -22.00 -8.34 9.48
N GLY A 3 -22.10 -9.66 9.64
CA GLY A 3 -20.94 -10.56 9.51
C GLY A 3 -20.29 -10.54 8.13
N ILE A 4 -21.07 -10.50 7.04
CA ILE A 4 -20.54 -10.49 5.67
C ILE A 4 -19.72 -9.23 5.38
N GLN A 5 -20.14 -8.07 5.91
CA GLN A 5 -19.46 -6.80 5.68
C GLN A 5 -18.07 -6.75 6.34
N ILE A 6 -17.96 -7.32 7.54
CA ILE A 6 -16.68 -7.42 8.26
C ILE A 6 -15.73 -8.37 7.54
N PHE A 7 -16.23 -9.53 7.05
CA PHE A 7 -15.43 -10.46 6.27
C PHE A 7 -14.91 -9.83 4.97
N VAL A 8 -15.76 -9.08 4.26
CA VAL A 8 -15.35 -8.35 3.04
C VAL A 8 -14.31 -7.28 3.37
N PHE A 9 -14.47 -6.54 4.47
CA PHE A 9 -13.49 -5.56 4.91
C PHE A 9 -12.11 -6.19 5.19
N ILE A 10 -12.09 -7.28 5.95
CA ILE A 10 -10.86 -8.02 6.26
C ILE A 10 -10.24 -8.60 4.98
N PHE A 11 -11.04 -9.17 4.08
CA PHE A 11 -10.55 -9.71 2.82
C PHE A 11 -9.87 -8.64 1.96
N ILE A 12 -10.48 -7.46 1.82
CA ILE A 12 -9.90 -6.34 1.07
C ILE A 12 -8.61 -5.86 1.74
N MET A 13 -8.57 -5.82 3.08
CA MET A 13 -7.37 -5.48 3.84
C MET A 13 -6.23 -6.46 3.53
N TRP A 14 -6.48 -7.76 3.50
CA TRP A 14 -5.45 -8.76 3.17
C TRP A 14 -4.96 -8.68 1.72
N VAL A 15 -5.89 -8.61 0.75
CA VAL A 15 -5.55 -8.51 -0.68
C VAL A 15 -4.69 -7.29 -0.94
N MET A 16 -5.03 -6.17 -0.33
CA MET A 16 -4.25 -4.97 -0.52
C MET A 16 -2.82 -5.20 0.02
N ILE A 17 -2.59 -5.90 1.17
CA ILE A 17 -1.26 -6.01 1.82
C ILE A 17 -0.33 -6.77 0.89
N ILE A 18 -0.88 -7.83 0.31
CA ILE A 18 -0.21 -8.66 -0.67
C ILE A 18 0.10 -7.84 -1.93
N ALA A 19 -0.84 -7.02 -2.41
CA ALA A 19 -0.61 -6.15 -3.56
C ALA A 19 0.50 -5.12 -3.29
N GLY A 20 0.48 -4.45 -2.13
CA GLY A 20 1.50 -3.46 -1.76
C GLY A 20 2.88 -4.08 -1.58
N GLY A 21 2.98 -5.18 -0.83
CA GLY A 21 4.22 -5.93 -0.65
C GLY A 21 4.74 -6.52 -1.97
N GLY A 22 3.85 -7.05 -2.81
CA GLY A 22 4.18 -7.56 -4.13
C GLY A 22 4.75 -6.48 -5.05
N ILE A 23 4.16 -5.27 -5.06
CA ILE A 23 4.66 -4.13 -5.84
C ILE A 23 6.06 -3.71 -5.37
N LEU A 24 6.30 -3.66 -4.05
CA LEU A 24 7.62 -3.35 -3.49
C LEU A 24 8.68 -4.37 -3.92
N VAL A 25 8.39 -5.66 -3.81
CA VAL A 25 9.39 -6.69 -4.10
C VAL A 25 9.61 -6.86 -5.61
N SER A 26 8.57 -6.77 -6.42
CA SER A 26 8.70 -7.02 -7.87
C SER A 26 9.23 -5.83 -8.65
N ILE A 27 8.86 -4.61 -8.27
CA ILE A 27 9.20 -3.40 -9.04
C ILE A 27 10.34 -2.65 -8.38
N ILE A 28 10.32 -2.50 -7.05
CA ILE A 28 11.24 -1.61 -6.34
C ILE A 28 12.53 -2.34 -5.95
N ALA A 29 12.48 -3.63 -5.63
CA ALA A 29 13.68 -4.40 -5.27
C ALA A 29 14.72 -4.56 -6.40
N PRO A 30 14.34 -4.91 -7.66
CA PRO A 30 15.31 -5.09 -8.73
C PRO A 30 15.75 -3.77 -9.40
N VAL A 31 15.13 -2.64 -9.05
CA VAL A 31 15.58 -1.33 -9.51
C VAL A 31 16.90 -1.04 -8.82
N SER A 32 17.97 -0.91 -9.60
CA SER A 32 19.28 -0.47 -9.15
C SER A 32 19.65 0.75 -9.97
N ILE A 33 19.84 1.89 -9.31
CA ILE A 33 20.27 3.12 -9.97
C ILE A 33 21.79 3.06 -10.14
N HIS A 34 22.25 3.03 -11.40
CA HIS A 34 23.67 3.11 -11.75
C HIS A 34 23.92 4.42 -12.51
N GLY A 35 24.55 5.41 -11.87
CA GLY A 35 24.82 6.70 -12.52
C GLY A 35 25.49 7.79 -11.66
N PHE A 36 25.54 7.61 -10.36
CA PHE A 36 26.10 8.51 -9.34
C PHE A 36 27.43 8.02 -8.73
N GLY A 37 28.00 6.92 -9.22
CA GLY A 37 29.32 6.43 -8.79
C GLY A 37 29.32 6.02 -7.32
N LYS A 38 30.11 6.70 -6.48
CA LYS A 38 30.26 6.35 -5.05
C LYS A 38 28.98 6.50 -4.22
N TYR A 39 27.97 7.22 -4.74
CA TYR A 39 26.71 7.48 -4.04
C TYR A 39 25.54 6.65 -4.57
N ASP A 40 25.77 5.77 -5.56
CA ASP A 40 24.72 4.95 -6.18
C ASP A 40 23.89 4.19 -5.13
N GLU A 41 24.55 3.52 -4.19
CA GLU A 41 23.88 2.73 -3.15
C GLU A 41 23.08 3.60 -2.15
N PHE A 42 23.55 4.82 -1.87
CA PHE A 42 22.87 5.74 -0.95
C PHE A 42 21.58 6.29 -1.55
N PHE A 43 21.63 6.73 -2.81
CA PHE A 43 20.45 7.21 -3.52
C PHE A 43 19.46 6.09 -3.83
N ASP A 44 19.96 4.91 -4.19
CA ASP A 44 19.14 3.72 -4.44
C ASP A 44 18.33 3.34 -3.19
N SER A 45 18.98 3.21 -2.03
CA SER A 45 18.31 2.93 -0.75
C SER A 45 17.33 4.03 -0.36
N GLY A 46 17.73 5.30 -0.50
CA GLY A 46 16.89 6.45 -0.17
C GLY A 46 15.59 6.49 -0.98
N ILE A 47 15.68 6.27 -2.30
CA ILE A 47 14.50 6.27 -3.18
C ILE A 47 13.59 5.09 -2.86
N LYS A 48 14.15 3.89 -2.66
CA LYS A 48 13.38 2.71 -2.26
C LYS A 48 12.60 2.96 -0.96
N ALA A 49 13.25 3.57 0.04
CA ALA A 49 12.62 3.92 1.31
C ALA A 49 11.49 4.96 1.16
N VAL A 50 11.70 6.02 0.37
CA VAL A 50 10.68 7.04 0.11
C VAL A 50 9.46 6.44 -0.59
N ILE A 51 9.66 5.58 -1.59
CA ILE A 51 8.56 4.92 -2.29
C ILE A 51 7.80 3.98 -1.34
N ALA A 52 8.51 3.24 -0.48
CA ALA A 52 7.88 2.40 0.54
C ALA A 52 7.00 3.21 1.50
N ILE A 53 7.48 4.38 1.96
CA ILE A 53 6.70 5.28 2.82
C ILE A 53 5.47 5.81 2.06
N LEU A 54 5.63 6.25 0.82
CA LEU A 54 4.50 6.71 -0.01
C LEU A 54 3.44 5.61 -0.20
N LEU A 55 3.87 4.35 -0.36
CA LEU A 55 2.97 3.22 -0.46
C LEU A 55 2.17 3.01 0.84
N VAL A 56 2.79 3.13 2.00
CA VAL A 56 2.11 3.07 3.31
C VAL A 56 1.14 4.25 3.48
N VAL A 57 1.47 5.43 2.98
CA VAL A 57 0.53 6.57 3.00
C VAL A 57 -0.67 6.30 2.08
N ALA A 58 -0.43 5.79 0.87
CA ALA A 58 -1.48 5.40 -0.07
C ALA A 58 -2.40 4.32 0.52
N TRP A 59 -1.81 3.36 1.24
CA TRP A 59 -2.52 2.34 2.00
C TRP A 59 -3.53 2.93 2.99
N ILE A 60 -3.05 3.81 3.87
CA ILE A 60 -3.87 4.43 4.91
C ILE A 60 -5.02 5.21 4.27
N PHE A 61 -4.74 5.93 3.18
CA PHE A 61 -5.77 6.65 2.44
C PHE A 61 -6.84 5.72 1.85
N PHE A 62 -6.43 4.59 1.26
CA PHE A 62 -7.35 3.59 0.72
C PHE A 62 -8.21 2.97 1.81
N MET A 63 -7.62 2.68 2.98
CA MET A 63 -8.30 2.21 4.19
C MET A 63 -9.37 3.18 4.67
N LEU A 64 -9.04 4.47 4.76
CA LEU A 64 -9.98 5.53 5.15
C LEU A 64 -11.16 5.62 4.17
N LYS A 65 -10.88 5.53 2.87
CA LYS A 65 -11.90 5.58 1.83
C LYS A 65 -12.84 4.36 1.88
N ILE A 66 -12.30 3.15 2.04
CA ILE A 66 -13.09 1.92 2.17
C ILE A 66 -13.96 1.97 3.43
N LYS A 67 -13.40 2.39 4.57
CA LYS A 67 -14.16 2.55 5.82
C LYS A 67 -15.35 3.48 5.60
N ASN A 68 -15.11 4.65 5.01
CA ASN A 68 -16.18 5.60 4.71
C ASN A 68 -17.21 5.01 3.73
N TRP A 69 -16.79 4.24 2.74
CA TRP A 69 -17.69 3.65 1.74
C TRP A 69 -18.57 2.52 2.32
N ILE A 70 -18.02 1.68 3.20
CA ILE A 70 -18.74 0.60 3.87
C ILE A 70 -19.68 1.18 4.96
N PHE A 71 -19.21 2.15 5.75
CA PHE A 71 -20.01 2.72 6.84
C PHE A 71 -21.08 3.72 6.36
N GLN A 72 -20.83 4.56 5.36
CA GLN A 72 -21.87 5.46 4.81
C GLN A 72 -23.02 4.67 4.16
N LYS A 73 -22.74 3.51 3.57
CA LYS A 73 -23.79 2.60 3.07
C LYS A 73 -24.69 2.04 4.18
N GLN A 74 -24.27 2.08 5.45
CA GLN A 74 -25.10 1.65 6.58
C GLN A 74 -26.01 2.75 7.14
N ILE A 75 -25.74 4.03 6.90
CA ILE A 75 -26.52 5.16 7.46
C ILE A 75 -27.78 5.46 6.63
N LYS A 76 -27.94 4.85 5.45
CA LYS A 76 -29.11 5.06 4.59
C LYS A 76 -30.31 4.13 4.91
N HIS A 77 -30.51 3.80 6.19
CA HIS A 77 -31.71 3.10 6.64
C HIS A 77 -32.26 3.70 7.93
#